data_AF-A0A661XUV7-F1
#
_entry.id   AF-A0A661XUV7-F1
#
_cell.length_a   1.000
_cell.length_b   1.000
_cell.length_c   1.000
_cell.angle_alpha   90.00
_cell.angle_beta   90.00
_cell.angle_gamma   90.00
#
_symmetry.space_group_name_H-M   'P 1'
#
loop_
_entity.id
_entity.type
_entity.pdbx_description
1 polymer ?
#
loop_
_entity_poly.entity_id
_entity_poly.type
_entity_poly.pdbx_seq_one_letter_code
_entity_poly.pdbx_strand_id
1 'polypeptide(L)' 'CAAVCPVDCCIPDEEVVESEETLLEKQAFMHHE' A
#
# COMPACT_ATOMS: atom_id res chain seq x y z
N CYS A 1 4.77 5.19 5.37
CA CYS A 1 3.76 5.00 6.43
C CYS A 1 4.36 4.23 7.60
N ALA A 2 4.58 2.91 7.44
CA ALA A 2 4.99 2.02 8.53
C ALA A 2 6.32 2.40 9.21
N ALA A 3 7.36 2.70 8.43
CA ALA A 3 8.71 2.97 8.97
C ALA A 3 8.82 4.17 9.94
N VAL A 4 7.83 5.07 9.95
CA VAL A 4 7.82 6.28 10.80
C VAL A 4 6.60 6.35 11.73
N CYS A 5 5.78 5.29 11.77
CA CYS A 5 4.54 5.30 12.53
C CYS A 5 4.83 5.22 14.03
N PRO A 6 4.44 6.21 14.86
CA PRO A 6 4.77 6.23 16.28
C PRO A 6 3.96 5.24 17.13
N VAL A 7 2.93 4.64 16.55
CA VAL A 7 1.95 3.77 17.24
C VAL A 7 1.71 2.46 16.50
N ASP A 8 2.55 2.14 15.50
CA ASP A 8 2.51 0.91 14.71
C ASP A 8 1.13 0.57 14.11
N CYS A 9 0.40 1.57 13.62
CA CYS A 9 -0.93 1.34 13.04
C CYS A 9 -0.93 0.89 11.57
N CYS A 10 0.18 1.04 10.82
CA CYS A 10 0.26 0.62 9.41
C CYS A 10 0.70 -0.86 9.30
N ILE A 11 -0.19 -1.81 9.62
CA ILE A 11 0.05 -3.26 9.54
C ILE A 11 -0.45 -3.81 8.18
N PRO A 12 0.32 -4.64 7.47
CA PRO A 12 -0.15 -5.29 6.24
C PRO A 12 -1.30 -6.26 6.48
N ASP A 13 -2.24 -6.34 5.54
CA ASP A 13 -3.30 -7.34 5.54
C ASP A 13 -2.80 -8.60 4.80
N GLU A 14 -2.55 -9.69 5.54
CA GLU A 14 -2.04 -10.95 4.97
C GLU A 14 -3.09 -11.69 4.12
N GLU A 15 -4.38 -11.38 4.30
CA GLU A 15 -5.45 -11.95 3.47
C GLU A 15 -5.57 -11.23 2.12
N VAL A 16 -4.95 -10.05 1.98
CA VAL A 16 -5.02 -9.19 0.79
C VAL A 16 -3.61 -8.80 0.34
N VAL A 17 -2.88 -9.76 -0.19
CA VAL A 17 -1.56 -9.55 -0.80
C VAL A 17 -1.70 -9.36 -2.31
N GLU A 18 -1.20 -8.23 -2.82
CA GLU A 18 -1.28 -7.86 -4.22
C GLU A 18 0.09 -7.92 -4.91
N SER A 19 0.12 -8.12 -6.23
CA SER A 19 1.36 -8.05 -7.00
C SER A 19 1.82 -6.60 -7.20
N GLU A 20 3.11 -6.42 -7.48
CA GLU A 20 3.70 -5.10 -7.76
C GLU A 20 3.02 -4.40 -8.96
N GLU A 21 2.73 -5.16 -10.03
CA GLU A 21 2.01 -4.65 -11.20
C GLU A 21 0.64 -4.07 -10.82
N THR A 22 -0.16 -4.82 -10.06
CA THR A 22 -1.48 -4.36 -9.61
C THR A 22 -1.38 -3.13 -8.70
N LEU A 23 -0.37 -3.06 -7.83
CA LEU A 23 -0.16 -1.90 -6.95
C LEU A 23 0.19 -0.63 -7.75
N LEU A 24 1.05 -0.75 -8.77
CA LEU A 24 1.43 0.38 -9.63
C LEU A 24 0.26 0.86 -10.51
N GLU A 25 -0.55 -0.04 -11.04
CA GLU A 25 -1.77 0.34 -11.77
C GLU A 25 -2.76 1.12 -10.88
N LYS A 26 -2.97 0.64 -9.64
CA LYS A 26 -3.81 1.34 -8.66
C LYS A 26 -3.24 2.70 -8.27
N GLN A 27 -1.92 2.78 -8.09
CA GLN A 27 -1.24 4.03 -7.80
C GLN A 27 -1.52 5.06 -8.91
N ALA A 28 -1.31 4.69 -10.18
CA ALA A 28 -1.55 5.56 -11.32
C ALA A 28 -3.01 6.03 -11.38
N PHE A 29 -3.95 5.11 -11.15
CA PHE A 29 -5.37 5.43 -11.11
C PHE A 29 -5.74 6.41 -9.99
N MET A 30 -5.22 6.24 -8.76
CA MET A 30 -5.56 7.08 -7.61
C MET A 30 -4.88 8.45 -7.64
N HIS A 31 -3.69 8.53 -8.22
CA HIS A 31 -2.89 9.75 -8.23
C HIS A 31 -3.02 10.56 -9.52
N HIS A 32 -3.79 10.06 -10.52
CA HIS A 32 -3.99 10.69 -11.84
C HIS A 32 -2.67 11.12 -12.51
N GLU A 33 -1.65 10.29 -12.34
CA GLU A 33 -0.34 10.41 -12.98
C GLU A 33 -0.31 9.70 -14.34
#